data_AF-A0A1H4U4W8-F1
#
_entry.id   AF-A0A1H4U4W8-F1
#
_cell.length_a   1.000
_cell.length_b   1.000
_cell.length_c   1.000
_cell.angle_alpha   90.00
_cell.angle_beta   90.00
_cell.angle_gamma   90.00
#
_symmetry.space_group_name_H-M   'P 1'
#
loop_
_entity.id
_entity.type
_entity.pdbx_description
1 polymer ?
#
loop_
_entity_poly.entity_id
_entity_poly.type
_entity_poly.pdbx_seq_one_letter_code
_entity_poly.pdbx_strand_id
1 'polypeptide(L)'
;MISQLVPLSLPFSTSSSPSRRLLRPDLGHRRYLGLALALFSALAVAPTLAQTEDEAAKAAAATACDTGATSPLDPQGKAPPSYIFDMNPTFNTNVTGDLIAACRTAALAFPDEQRFAIQLARAMYLDFKNTETILPTVRRFAENGHIEAQHLLWRMSSGKIDPLRNPTEANHMLNLLRNAAEAGHAEALLDIYNLRRDGGLLKRDDSEALRWADRMANLPTQGPGGDWAHKAEFEAMGPWRDAAPHLPRHIG
;
A
#
# COMPACT_ATOMS: atom_id res chain seq x y z
N MET A 1 -72.16 -2.97 15.96
CA MET A 1 -71.88 -3.43 14.58
C MET A 1 -70.56 -4.21 14.68
N ILE A 2 -70.50 -5.55 14.62
CA ILE A 2 -70.90 -6.47 13.53
C ILE A 2 -70.04 -6.18 12.28
N SER A 3 -69.23 -7.09 11.72
CA SER A 3 -68.85 -8.46 12.14
C SER A 3 -67.70 -9.02 11.25
N GLN A 4 -66.82 -9.87 11.82
CA GLN A 4 -66.34 -11.16 11.25
C GLN A 4 -65.46 -11.16 9.95
N LEU A 5 -64.62 -12.16 9.63
CA LEU A 5 -64.27 -13.46 10.26
C LEU A 5 -62.88 -13.99 9.79
N VAL A 6 -62.39 -15.04 10.46
CA VAL A 6 -61.08 -15.74 10.29
C VAL A 6 -61.35 -17.21 10.68
N PRO A 7 -60.92 -18.29 9.96
CA PRO A 7 -59.51 -18.78 10.06
C PRO A 7 -58.93 -19.71 8.94
N LEU A 8 -57.65 -20.08 9.12
CA LEU A 8 -56.94 -21.36 8.87
C LEU A 8 -57.42 -22.38 7.80
N SER A 9 -56.47 -22.99 7.04
CA SER A 9 -55.97 -24.39 7.23
C SER A 9 -55.10 -24.93 6.08
N LEU A 10 -54.12 -25.79 6.42
CA LEU A 10 -53.38 -26.73 5.53
C LEU A 10 -54.12 -28.10 5.49
N PRO A 11 -53.57 -29.24 4.97
CA PRO A 11 -52.59 -29.54 3.90
C PRO A 11 -53.23 -30.48 2.83
N PHE A 12 -52.46 -31.08 1.89
CA PHE A 12 -52.67 -32.49 1.48
C PHE A 12 -51.48 -33.10 0.71
N SER A 13 -51.37 -34.44 0.73
CA SER A 13 -50.32 -35.27 0.13
C SER A 13 -50.90 -36.52 -0.53
N THR A 14 -50.41 -36.90 -1.72
CA THR A 14 -50.39 -38.25 -2.34
C THR A 14 -49.41 -38.18 -3.52
N SER A 15 -48.47 -39.10 -3.79
CA SER A 15 -48.47 -40.57 -3.84
C SER A 15 -49.25 -41.17 -5.03
N SER A 16 -48.52 -41.61 -6.07
CA SER A 16 -48.64 -42.98 -6.63
C SER A 16 -47.69 -43.22 -7.82
N SER A 17 -47.05 -44.39 -7.84
CA SER A 17 -46.45 -44.99 -9.05
C SER A 17 -47.54 -45.59 -9.95
N PRO A 18 -47.19 -46.01 -11.19
CA PRO A 18 -47.22 -47.46 -11.40
C PRO A 18 -46.08 -48.02 -12.26
N SER A 19 -45.68 -49.24 -11.92
CA SER A 19 -44.68 -50.05 -12.62
C SER A 19 -45.18 -50.56 -13.98
N ARG A 20 -44.29 -50.75 -14.96
CA ARG A 20 -44.46 -51.81 -15.98
C ARG A 20 -43.16 -52.31 -16.62
N ARG A 21 -42.92 -53.61 -16.38
CA ARG A 21 -42.50 -54.62 -17.36
C ARG A 21 -41.04 -54.62 -17.86
N LEU A 22 -40.24 -55.38 -17.10
CA LEU A 22 -39.22 -56.35 -17.55
C LEU A 22 -38.97 -56.44 -19.07
N LEU A 23 -37.71 -56.20 -19.47
CA LEU A 23 -37.04 -56.94 -20.54
C LEU A 23 -35.62 -57.30 -20.06
N ARG A 24 -35.24 -58.58 -20.13
CA ARG A 24 -33.84 -59.02 -19.96
C ARG A 24 -33.12 -58.95 -21.31
N PRO A 25 -31.81 -58.68 -21.30
CA PRO A 25 -30.89 -59.38 -22.20
C PRO A 25 -29.75 -60.09 -21.45
N ASP A 26 -29.05 -60.95 -22.20
CA ASP A 26 -28.10 -61.97 -21.76
C ASP A 26 -26.83 -61.54 -21.00
N LEU A 27 -26.31 -62.49 -20.22
CA LEU A 27 -24.96 -62.49 -19.68
C LEU A 27 -23.98 -63.13 -20.68
N GLY A 28 -23.29 -62.31 -21.47
CA GLY A 28 -22.41 -62.76 -22.56
C GLY A 28 -20.96 -62.23 -22.51
N HIS A 29 -20.08 -62.96 -21.82
CA HIS A 29 -18.65 -63.15 -22.13
C HIS A 29 -17.65 -61.97 -22.19
N ARG A 30 -16.73 -61.99 -21.20
CA ARG A 30 -15.24 -61.90 -21.31
C ARG A 30 -14.54 -60.70 -21.98
N ARG A 31 -13.91 -59.90 -21.08
CA ARG A 31 -12.49 -59.44 -21.07
C ARG A 31 -12.02 -58.34 -22.05
N TYR A 32 -10.92 -57.70 -21.62
CA TYR A 32 -10.09 -56.68 -22.28
C TYR A 32 -10.72 -55.27 -22.34
N LEU A 33 -9.97 -54.16 -22.30
CA LEU A 33 -8.62 -53.84 -21.80
C LEU A 33 -8.54 -52.30 -21.88
N GLY A 34 -8.13 -51.57 -20.82
CA GLY A 34 -8.09 -50.11 -20.95
C GLY A 34 -8.06 -49.27 -19.66
N LEU A 35 -7.33 -49.69 -18.62
CA LEU A 35 -7.03 -48.77 -17.52
C LEU A 35 -5.88 -47.85 -17.98
N ALA A 36 -6.21 -46.78 -18.70
CA ALA A 36 -5.25 -45.77 -19.15
C ALA A 36 -4.78 -44.92 -17.96
N LEU A 37 -3.88 -45.48 -17.15
CA LEU A 37 -3.21 -44.76 -16.08
C LEU A 37 -2.28 -43.72 -16.72
N ALA A 38 -2.73 -42.46 -16.78
CA ALA A 38 -1.91 -41.35 -17.25
C ALA A 38 -0.78 -41.10 -16.24
N LEU A 39 0.35 -41.78 -16.44
CA LEU A 39 1.62 -41.49 -15.76
C LEU A 39 2.10 -40.10 -16.22
N PHE A 40 1.61 -39.06 -15.56
CA PHE A 40 2.22 -37.74 -15.60
C PHE A 40 3.58 -37.84 -14.89
N SER A 41 4.61 -38.15 -15.67
CA SER A 41 5.99 -38.08 -15.23
C SER A 41 6.31 -36.64 -14.82
N ALA A 42 6.36 -36.40 -13.52
CA ALA A 42 6.83 -35.14 -12.95
C ALA A 42 8.34 -35.02 -13.19
N LEU A 43 8.74 -34.61 -14.41
CA LEU A 43 10.08 -34.11 -14.64
C LEU A 43 10.22 -32.80 -13.87
N ALA A 44 10.95 -32.86 -12.75
CA ALA A 44 11.51 -31.67 -12.13
C ALA A 44 12.53 -31.07 -13.11
N VAL A 45 12.08 -30.10 -13.91
CA VAL A 45 12.98 -29.30 -14.75
C VAL A 45 13.83 -28.45 -13.80
N ALA A 46 15.08 -28.85 -13.63
CA ALA A 46 16.05 -28.00 -12.94
C ALA A 46 16.21 -26.69 -13.73
N PRO A 47 16.17 -25.51 -13.08
CA PRO A 47 16.32 -24.25 -13.77
C PRO A 47 17.70 -24.16 -14.43
N THR A 48 17.77 -23.52 -15.59
CA THR A 48 19.05 -23.31 -16.29
C THR A 48 19.87 -22.22 -15.61
N LEU A 49 21.19 -22.21 -15.82
CA LEU A 49 22.08 -21.17 -15.27
C LEU A 49 21.58 -19.75 -15.63
N ALA A 50 21.18 -19.54 -16.88
CA ALA A 50 20.62 -18.28 -17.35
C ALA A 50 19.30 -17.89 -16.65
N GLN A 51 18.44 -18.87 -16.30
CA GLN A 51 17.23 -18.61 -15.50
C GLN A 51 17.60 -18.22 -14.06
N THR A 52 18.61 -18.88 -13.46
CA THR A 52 19.06 -18.51 -12.10
C THR A 52 19.74 -17.14 -12.06
N GLU A 53 20.44 -16.73 -13.13
CA GLU A 53 21.03 -15.40 -13.26
C GLU A 53 19.96 -14.30 -13.44
N ASP A 54 18.92 -14.56 -14.25
CA ASP A 54 17.77 -13.66 -14.46
C ASP A 54 16.96 -13.46 -13.16
N GLU A 55 16.65 -14.54 -12.44
CA GLU A 55 15.97 -14.44 -11.13
C GLU A 55 16.82 -13.73 -10.07
N ALA A 56 18.14 -13.95 -10.05
CA ALA A 56 19.05 -13.22 -9.16
C ALA A 56 19.08 -11.71 -9.49
N ALA A 57 19.07 -11.34 -10.77
CA ALA A 57 19.00 -9.95 -11.21
C ALA A 57 17.69 -9.27 -10.81
N LYS A 58 16.54 -9.97 -10.93
CA LYS A 58 15.23 -9.48 -10.45
C LYS A 58 15.21 -9.26 -8.94
N ALA A 59 15.74 -10.21 -8.17
CA ALA A 59 15.83 -10.11 -6.71
C ALA A 59 16.76 -8.96 -6.25
N ALA A 60 17.86 -8.74 -6.95
CA ALA A 60 18.75 -7.60 -6.70
C ALA A 60 18.06 -6.26 -7.03
N ALA A 61 17.34 -6.18 -8.14
CA ALA A 61 16.58 -4.99 -8.52
C ALA A 61 15.44 -4.67 -7.54
N ALA A 62 14.71 -5.69 -7.06
CA ALA A 62 13.74 -5.54 -5.98
C ALA A 62 14.39 -4.99 -4.70
N THR A 63 15.52 -5.57 -4.28
CA THR A 63 16.25 -5.12 -3.09
C THR A 63 16.70 -3.67 -3.20
N ALA A 64 17.24 -3.26 -4.34
CA ALA A 64 17.67 -1.89 -4.60
C ALA A 64 16.49 -0.89 -4.64
N CYS A 65 15.33 -1.32 -5.14
CA CYS A 65 14.12 -0.50 -5.12
C CYS A 65 13.51 -0.40 -3.70
N ASP A 66 13.41 -1.52 -2.99
CA ASP A 66 12.89 -1.58 -1.61
C ASP A 66 13.75 -0.71 -0.66
N THR A 67 15.06 -0.61 -0.86
CA THR A 67 15.91 0.29 -0.05
C THR A 67 15.95 1.73 -0.56
N GLY A 68 16.09 1.98 -1.87
CA GLY A 68 16.25 3.33 -2.41
C GLY A 68 14.97 4.14 -2.55
N ALA A 69 13.81 3.49 -2.61
CA ALA A 69 12.54 4.12 -2.95
C ALA A 69 11.36 3.78 -2.01
N THR A 70 11.64 3.23 -0.84
CA THR A 70 10.70 3.18 0.30
C THR A 70 10.75 4.50 1.09
N SER A 71 9.70 4.79 1.87
CA SER A 71 9.64 5.92 2.79
C SER A 71 9.84 5.47 4.24
N PRO A 72 10.41 6.30 5.14
CA PRO A 72 10.55 5.96 6.55
C PRO A 72 9.21 5.57 7.17
N LEU A 73 9.16 4.34 7.70
CA LEU A 73 7.98 3.71 8.28
C LEU A 73 6.75 3.71 7.36
N ASP A 74 6.95 3.56 6.04
CA ASP A 74 5.89 3.12 5.15
C ASP A 74 5.31 1.77 5.65
N PRO A 75 4.03 1.69 6.05
CA PRO A 75 3.42 0.45 6.52
C PRO A 75 3.41 -0.67 5.45
N GLN A 76 3.69 -0.33 4.19
CA GLN A 76 3.72 -1.25 3.05
C GLN A 76 5.15 -1.51 2.52
N GLY A 77 6.16 -0.84 3.09
CA GLY A 77 7.57 -1.02 2.76
C GLY A 77 8.14 -2.33 3.33
N LYS A 78 9.02 -3.01 2.56
CA LYS A 78 9.65 -4.27 2.99
C LYS A 78 11.11 -4.14 3.45
N ALA A 79 11.71 -2.95 3.36
CA ALA A 79 13.07 -2.67 3.83
C ALA A 79 13.12 -1.32 4.56
N PRO A 80 14.13 -1.10 5.43
CA PRO A 80 14.49 0.26 5.84
C PRO A 80 14.95 1.06 4.61
N PRO A 81 14.53 2.33 4.46
CA PRO A 81 14.97 3.15 3.36
C PRO A 81 16.43 3.61 3.56
N SER A 82 17.16 3.78 2.46
CA SER A 82 18.34 4.64 2.41
C SER A 82 17.88 6.07 2.10
N TYR A 83 18.26 7.05 2.91
CA TYR A 83 17.89 8.44 2.61
C TYR A 83 18.57 8.90 1.32
N ILE A 84 17.87 9.72 0.53
CA ILE A 84 18.38 10.20 -0.76
C ILE A 84 19.71 10.98 -0.63
N PHE A 85 19.94 11.64 0.52
CA PHE A 85 21.21 12.32 0.81
C PHE A 85 22.36 11.35 1.13
N ASP A 86 22.08 10.17 1.67
CA ASP A 86 23.08 9.13 1.93
C ASP A 86 23.41 8.35 0.65
N MET A 87 22.37 8.05 -0.14
CA MET A 87 22.48 7.38 -1.44
C MET A 87 23.12 8.27 -2.51
N ASN A 88 22.79 9.58 -2.52
CA ASN A 88 23.19 10.52 -3.56
C ASN A 88 23.72 11.85 -2.99
N PRO A 89 24.78 11.84 -2.16
CA PRO A 89 25.30 13.03 -1.49
C PRO A 89 25.83 14.12 -2.44
N THR A 90 26.08 13.79 -3.70
CA THR A 90 26.58 14.71 -4.74
C THR A 90 25.51 15.11 -5.76
N PHE A 91 24.24 14.73 -5.55
CA PHE A 91 23.11 14.98 -6.46
C PHE A 91 23.37 14.54 -7.92
N ASN A 92 24.10 13.43 -8.08
CA ASN A 92 24.39 12.82 -9.36
C ASN A 92 23.13 12.20 -9.98
N THR A 93 22.75 12.64 -11.18
CA THR A 93 21.56 12.16 -11.90
C THR A 93 21.64 10.68 -12.31
N ASN A 94 22.85 10.09 -12.32
CA ASN A 94 22.99 8.67 -12.62
C ASN A 94 22.46 7.82 -11.47
N VAL A 95 22.62 8.25 -10.22
CA VAL A 95 22.15 7.50 -9.05
C VAL A 95 20.61 7.42 -9.02
N THR A 96 19.92 8.53 -9.32
CA THR A 96 18.46 8.52 -9.47
C THR A 96 18.02 7.74 -10.71
N GLY A 97 18.77 7.81 -11.81
CA GLY A 97 18.53 7.01 -13.01
C GLY A 97 18.64 5.49 -12.77
N ASP A 98 19.68 5.04 -12.07
CA ASP A 98 19.93 3.64 -11.73
C ASP A 98 18.86 3.12 -10.75
N LEU A 99 18.43 3.93 -9.78
CA LEU A 99 17.30 3.60 -8.91
C LEU A 99 15.98 3.45 -9.68
N ILE A 100 15.69 4.37 -10.61
CA ILE A 100 14.50 4.28 -11.48
C ILE A 100 14.57 3.03 -12.36
N ALA A 101 15.76 2.66 -12.85
CA ALA A 101 15.96 1.43 -13.62
C ALA A 101 15.72 0.18 -12.77
N ALA A 102 16.28 0.12 -11.56
CA ALA A 102 16.06 -0.97 -10.61
C ALA A 102 14.56 -1.13 -10.24
N CYS A 103 13.89 -0.03 -9.89
CA CYS A 103 12.45 -0.04 -9.59
C CYS A 103 11.59 -0.43 -10.79
N ARG A 104 12.00 -0.06 -12.02
CA ARG A 104 11.29 -0.49 -13.24
C ARG A 104 11.44 -1.99 -13.47
N THR A 105 12.65 -2.53 -13.28
CA THR A 105 12.90 -3.98 -13.35
C THR A 105 12.09 -4.72 -12.28
N ALA A 106 12.06 -4.22 -11.05
CA ALA A 106 11.26 -4.81 -9.96
C ALA A 106 9.75 -4.78 -10.27
N ALA A 107 9.20 -3.64 -10.72
CA ALA A 107 7.79 -3.52 -11.07
C ALA A 107 7.36 -4.41 -12.27
N LEU A 108 8.29 -4.72 -13.19
CA LEU A 108 8.06 -5.66 -14.29
C LEU A 108 8.20 -7.13 -13.85
N ALA A 109 9.12 -7.42 -12.93
CA ALA A 109 9.37 -8.77 -12.40
C ALA A 109 8.27 -9.23 -11.42
N PHE A 110 7.70 -8.30 -10.66
CA PHE A 110 6.76 -8.59 -9.57
C PHE A 110 5.44 -7.79 -9.74
N PRO A 111 4.66 -8.04 -10.80
CA PRO A 111 3.49 -7.22 -11.15
C PRO A 111 2.35 -7.24 -10.12
N ASP A 112 2.25 -8.32 -9.33
CA ASP A 112 1.25 -8.46 -8.26
C ASP A 112 1.62 -7.68 -6.97
N GLU A 113 2.90 -7.32 -6.82
CA GLU A 113 3.44 -6.63 -5.64
C GLU A 113 3.28 -5.11 -5.79
N GLN A 114 2.08 -4.62 -5.47
CA GLN A 114 1.65 -3.22 -5.66
C GLN A 114 2.67 -2.15 -5.25
N ARG A 115 3.48 -2.40 -4.20
CA ARG A 115 4.51 -1.45 -3.72
C ARG A 115 5.48 -1.03 -4.81
N PHE A 116 5.89 -1.92 -5.72
CA PHE A 116 6.93 -1.58 -6.71
C PHE A 116 6.45 -0.53 -7.72
N ALA A 117 5.14 -0.47 -8.01
CA ALA A 117 4.57 0.59 -8.83
C ALA A 117 4.63 1.96 -8.13
N ILE A 118 4.57 1.98 -6.81
CA ILE A 118 4.60 3.19 -5.98
C ILE A 118 6.04 3.59 -5.61
N GLN A 119 6.92 2.65 -5.31
CA GLN A 119 8.35 2.89 -5.17
C GLN A 119 8.95 3.43 -6.49
N LEU A 120 8.57 2.88 -7.65
CA LEU A 120 8.95 3.45 -8.95
C LEU A 120 8.44 4.90 -9.11
N ALA A 121 7.20 5.18 -8.70
CA ALA A 121 6.67 6.54 -8.72
C ALA A 121 7.45 7.48 -7.77
N ARG A 122 7.80 7.03 -6.56
CA ARG A 122 8.61 7.79 -5.60
C ARG A 122 10.02 8.05 -6.14
N ALA A 123 10.68 7.06 -6.73
CA ALA A 123 11.98 7.22 -7.38
C ALA A 123 11.95 8.26 -8.52
N MET A 124 10.91 8.22 -9.37
CA MET A 124 10.70 9.22 -10.42
C MET A 124 10.37 10.62 -9.87
N TYR A 125 9.68 10.71 -8.72
CA TYR A 125 9.43 11.96 -8.02
C TYR A 125 10.71 12.58 -7.44
N LEU A 126 11.60 11.76 -6.88
CA LEU A 126 12.90 12.17 -6.34
C LEU A 126 13.89 12.65 -7.43
N ASP A 127 13.75 12.20 -8.68
CA ASP A 127 14.52 12.74 -9.81
C ASP A 127 14.00 14.09 -10.32
N PHE A 128 12.84 14.56 -9.82
CA PHE A 128 12.14 15.80 -10.20
C PHE A 128 11.75 15.93 -11.69
N LYS A 129 12.01 14.92 -12.53
CA LYS A 129 11.68 14.91 -13.96
C LYS A 129 10.35 14.21 -14.22
N ASN A 130 9.52 14.81 -15.09
CA ASN A 130 8.32 14.18 -15.65
C ASN A 130 7.31 13.66 -14.60
N THR A 131 7.16 14.33 -13.45
CA THR A 131 6.25 13.93 -12.36
C THR A 131 4.78 13.83 -12.78
N GLU A 132 4.37 14.52 -13.84
CA GLU A 132 3.03 14.38 -14.43
C GLU A 132 2.78 12.97 -15.02
N THR A 133 3.83 12.21 -15.39
CA THR A 133 3.70 10.85 -15.94
C THR A 133 3.34 9.80 -14.88
N ILE A 134 3.69 10.04 -13.61
CA ILE A 134 3.38 9.14 -12.49
C ILE A 134 2.06 9.48 -11.80
N LEU A 135 1.56 10.72 -11.97
CA LEU A 135 0.35 11.21 -11.30
C LEU A 135 -0.88 10.29 -11.47
N PRO A 136 -1.20 9.73 -12.66
CA PRO A 136 -2.33 8.81 -12.81
C PRO A 136 -2.17 7.52 -12.01
N THR A 137 -0.95 6.99 -11.93
CA THR A 137 -0.61 5.79 -11.14
C THR A 137 -0.74 6.07 -9.65
N VAL A 138 -0.10 7.15 -9.17
CA VAL A 138 -0.14 7.57 -7.76
C VAL A 138 -1.58 7.82 -7.32
N ARG A 139 -2.37 8.56 -8.11
CA ARG A 139 -3.79 8.81 -7.86
C ARG A 139 -4.60 7.52 -7.70
N ARG A 140 -4.51 6.60 -8.66
CA ARG A 140 -5.24 5.32 -8.64
C ARG A 140 -4.95 4.50 -7.37
N PHE A 141 -3.69 4.44 -6.95
CA PHE A 141 -3.30 3.70 -5.75
C PHE A 141 -3.70 4.42 -4.46
N ALA A 142 -3.62 5.76 -4.40
CA ALA A 142 -4.08 6.55 -3.26
C ALA A 142 -5.59 6.39 -3.03
N GLU A 143 -6.38 6.44 -4.11
CA GLU A 143 -7.83 6.21 -4.14
C GLU A 143 -8.20 4.77 -3.73
N ASN A 144 -7.33 3.79 -4.06
CA ASN A 144 -7.45 2.40 -3.62
C ASN A 144 -6.90 2.13 -2.19
N GLY A 145 -6.43 3.15 -1.46
CA GLY A 145 -6.03 3.02 -0.05
C GLY A 145 -4.54 2.74 0.20
N HIS A 146 -3.66 2.80 -0.80
CA HIS A 146 -2.21 2.62 -0.60
C HIS A 146 -1.60 3.84 0.12
N ILE A 147 -1.03 3.64 1.30
CA ILE A 147 -0.57 4.66 2.24
C ILE A 147 0.54 5.55 1.68
N GLU A 148 1.66 5.00 1.19
CA GLU A 148 2.69 5.80 0.51
C GLU A 148 2.10 6.57 -0.69
N ALA A 149 1.17 5.99 -1.46
CA ALA A 149 0.56 6.69 -2.59
C ALA A 149 -0.32 7.88 -2.13
N GLN A 150 -1.00 7.76 -0.97
CA GLN A 150 -1.76 8.86 -0.36
C GLN A 150 -0.83 10.02 0.06
N HIS A 151 0.32 9.70 0.68
CA HIS A 151 1.32 10.71 1.04
C HIS A 151 2.01 11.32 -0.19
N LEU A 152 2.37 10.50 -1.18
CA LEU A 152 3.00 10.95 -2.42
C LEU A 152 2.04 11.84 -3.23
N LEU A 153 0.74 11.51 -3.31
CA LEU A 153 -0.26 12.39 -3.94
C LEU A 153 -0.36 13.73 -3.21
N TRP A 154 -0.38 13.71 -1.87
CA TRP A 154 -0.30 14.91 -1.06
C TRP A 154 0.96 15.75 -1.38
N ARG A 155 2.15 15.14 -1.39
CA ARG A 155 3.44 15.81 -1.71
C ARG A 155 3.50 16.38 -3.13
N MET A 156 2.82 15.74 -4.09
CA MET A 156 2.72 16.22 -5.48
C MET A 156 1.74 17.40 -5.65
N SER A 157 0.78 17.55 -4.74
CA SER A 157 -0.36 18.46 -4.87
C SER A 157 -0.37 19.62 -3.87
N SER A 158 0.14 19.46 -2.65
CA SER A 158 -0.05 20.39 -1.52
C SER A 158 0.32 21.84 -1.83
N GLY A 159 1.47 22.07 -2.48
CA GLY A 159 1.92 23.40 -2.91
C GLY A 159 1.16 24.02 -4.09
N LYS A 160 0.22 23.28 -4.72
CA LYS A 160 -0.59 23.72 -5.87
C LYS A 160 -2.05 24.02 -5.49
N ILE A 161 -2.48 23.70 -4.26
CA ILE A 161 -3.88 23.80 -3.81
C ILE A 161 -4.19 25.23 -3.34
N ASP A 162 -5.23 25.83 -3.92
CA ASP A 162 -5.90 27.00 -3.36
C ASP A 162 -7.19 26.55 -2.64
N PRO A 163 -7.26 26.59 -1.29
CA PRO A 163 -8.43 26.13 -0.54
C PRO A 163 -9.65 27.06 -0.65
N LEU A 164 -9.46 28.32 -1.10
CA LEU A 164 -10.56 29.25 -1.33
C LEU A 164 -11.23 29.02 -2.70
N ARG A 165 -10.44 28.59 -3.70
CA ARG A 165 -10.94 28.25 -5.05
C ARG A 165 -11.44 26.82 -5.15
N ASN A 166 -10.70 25.86 -4.60
CA ASN A 166 -10.96 24.42 -4.72
C ASN A 166 -11.09 23.75 -3.32
N PRO A 167 -12.05 24.15 -2.46
CA PRO A 167 -12.17 23.60 -1.10
C PRO A 167 -12.38 22.08 -1.06
N THR A 168 -13.07 21.50 -2.04
CA THR A 168 -13.28 20.05 -2.15
C THR A 168 -11.96 19.31 -2.39
N GLU A 169 -11.09 19.84 -3.25
CA GLU A 169 -9.77 19.26 -3.54
C GLU A 169 -8.84 19.40 -2.34
N ALA A 170 -8.83 20.57 -1.68
CA ALA A 170 -8.09 20.79 -0.46
C ALA A 170 -8.47 19.78 0.64
N ASN A 171 -9.77 19.62 0.91
CA ASN A 171 -10.26 18.66 1.89
C ASN A 171 -9.93 17.20 1.51
N HIS A 172 -10.01 16.85 0.23
CA HIS A 172 -9.62 15.51 -0.25
C HIS A 172 -8.13 15.23 0.00
N MET A 173 -7.25 16.17 -0.35
CA MET A 173 -5.81 16.04 -0.14
C MET A 173 -5.43 15.99 1.34
N LEU A 174 -6.08 16.80 2.18
CA LEU A 174 -5.92 16.77 3.64
C LEU A 174 -6.41 15.45 4.27
N ASN A 175 -7.46 14.84 3.73
CA ASN A 175 -7.93 13.52 4.17
C ASN A 175 -6.92 12.41 3.79
N LEU A 176 -6.32 12.46 2.59
CA LEU A 176 -5.27 11.50 2.21
C LEU A 176 -4.05 11.61 3.13
N LEU A 177 -3.60 12.84 3.41
CA LEU A 177 -2.52 13.07 4.38
C LEU A 177 -2.87 12.51 5.77
N ARG A 178 -4.08 12.82 6.27
CA ARG A 178 -4.55 12.32 7.56
C ARG A 178 -4.58 10.80 7.61
N ASN A 179 -5.12 10.14 6.59
CA ASN A 179 -5.19 8.68 6.52
C ASN A 179 -3.79 8.05 6.57
N ALA A 180 -2.82 8.60 5.82
CA ALA A 180 -1.44 8.13 5.85
C ALA A 180 -0.77 8.34 7.23
N ALA A 181 -0.99 9.49 7.85
CA ALA A 181 -0.50 9.78 9.20
C ALA A 181 -1.15 8.88 10.27
N GLU A 182 -2.44 8.58 10.14
CA GLU A 182 -3.16 7.67 11.04
C GLU A 182 -2.73 6.20 10.86
N ALA A 183 -2.25 5.82 9.67
CA ALA A 183 -1.63 4.53 9.40
C ALA A 183 -0.17 4.41 9.89
N GLY A 184 0.42 5.47 10.46
CA GLY A 184 1.78 5.46 11.02
C GLY A 184 2.89 5.90 10.07
N HIS A 185 2.57 6.40 8.88
CA HIS A 185 3.55 6.85 7.88
C HIS A 185 4.33 8.09 8.39
N ALA A 186 5.65 7.97 8.59
CA ALA A 186 6.41 9.00 9.31
C ALA A 186 6.44 10.36 8.59
N GLU A 187 6.66 10.39 7.28
CA GLU A 187 6.64 11.66 6.52
C GLU A 187 5.25 12.32 6.53
N ALA A 188 4.17 11.52 6.63
CA ALA A 188 2.81 12.05 6.69
C ALA A 188 2.48 12.60 8.09
N LEU A 189 2.98 11.94 9.14
CA LEU A 189 2.93 12.42 10.52
C LEU A 189 3.69 13.76 10.68
N LEU A 190 4.86 13.88 10.05
CA LEU A 190 5.64 15.12 10.04
C LEU A 190 4.91 16.24 9.28
N ASP A 191 4.36 15.95 8.09
CA ASP A 191 3.59 16.91 7.30
C ASP A 191 2.34 17.41 8.05
N ILE A 192 1.56 16.53 8.68
CA ILE A 192 0.36 16.94 9.42
C ILE A 192 0.72 17.67 10.73
N TYR A 193 1.81 17.29 11.40
CA TYR A 193 2.35 18.05 12.53
C TYR A 193 2.73 19.49 12.11
N ASN A 194 3.48 19.64 11.02
CA ASN A 194 3.89 20.95 10.50
C ASN A 194 2.67 21.81 10.13
N LEU A 195 1.67 21.27 9.45
CA LEU A 195 0.41 21.98 9.16
C LEU A 195 -0.36 22.42 10.41
N ARG A 196 -0.32 21.61 11.49
CA ARG A 196 -0.98 21.98 12.76
C ARG A 196 -0.19 22.99 13.58
N ARG A 197 1.14 22.93 13.56
CA ARG A 197 2.02 23.90 14.22
C ARG A 197 2.04 25.25 13.49
N ASP A 198 2.16 25.26 12.17
CA ASP A 198 2.43 26.49 11.42
C ASP A 198 1.17 27.06 10.75
N GLY A 199 0.18 26.20 10.46
CA GLY A 199 -1.03 26.54 9.72
C GLY A 199 -0.87 26.36 8.21
N GLY A 200 -1.53 27.21 7.42
CA GLY A 200 -1.55 27.15 5.96
C GLY A 200 -2.86 26.57 5.43
N LEU A 201 -2.81 25.38 4.82
CA LEU A 201 -4.02 24.65 4.38
C LEU A 201 -4.92 24.21 5.55
N LEU A 202 -4.39 24.22 6.77
CA LEU A 202 -5.13 24.01 8.01
C LEU A 202 -5.00 25.25 8.91
N LYS A 203 -6.00 25.48 9.77
CA LYS A 203 -5.83 26.39 10.90
C LYS A 203 -4.79 25.80 11.87
N ARG A 204 -3.87 26.65 12.35
CA ARG A 204 -2.95 26.32 13.45
C ARG A 204 -3.74 25.85 14.68
N ASP A 205 -3.35 24.71 15.21
CA ASP A 205 -3.86 24.07 16.44
C ASP A 205 -2.68 23.39 17.10
N ASP A 206 -2.01 24.11 18.01
CA ASP A 206 -0.83 23.63 18.74
C ASP A 206 -1.17 22.33 19.47
N SER A 207 -2.34 22.24 20.10
CA SER A 207 -2.79 21.04 20.80
C SER A 207 -2.96 19.83 19.88
N GLU A 208 -3.38 20.01 18.63
CA GLU A 208 -3.37 18.93 17.64
C GLU A 208 -1.95 18.62 17.16
N ALA A 209 -1.07 19.61 17.01
CA ALA A 209 0.34 19.37 16.71
C ALA A 209 1.00 18.50 17.79
N LEU A 210 0.78 18.80 19.09
CA LEU A 210 1.32 17.96 20.19
C LEU A 210 0.84 16.51 20.10
N ARG A 211 -0.44 16.28 19.73
CA ARG A 211 -0.99 14.92 19.55
C ARG A 211 -0.33 14.15 18.39
N TRP A 212 0.10 14.84 17.33
CA TRP A 212 0.84 14.21 16.23
C TRP A 212 2.31 13.98 16.59
N ALA A 213 2.93 14.92 17.31
CA ALA A 213 4.28 14.79 17.83
C ALA A 213 4.42 13.64 18.85
N ASP A 214 3.42 13.43 19.71
CA ASP A 214 3.31 12.25 20.58
C ASP A 214 3.36 10.93 19.80
N ARG A 215 2.58 10.84 18.71
CA ARG A 215 2.60 9.66 17.83
C ARG A 215 3.98 9.46 17.19
N MET A 216 4.63 10.53 16.76
CA MET A 216 5.97 10.49 16.17
C MET A 216 7.06 10.01 17.14
N ALA A 217 7.03 10.48 18.40
CA ALA A 217 7.94 10.00 19.44
C ALA A 217 7.75 8.50 19.75
N ASN A 218 6.52 8.00 19.64
CA ASN A 218 6.17 6.60 19.89
C ASN A 218 6.21 5.69 18.63
N LEU A 219 6.72 6.18 17.50
CA LEU A 219 6.93 5.35 16.31
C LEU A 219 8.03 4.29 16.55
N PRO A 220 7.90 3.07 15.99
CA PRO A 220 8.94 2.05 16.11
C PRO A 220 10.21 2.42 15.33
N THR A 221 11.35 1.91 15.77
CA THR A 221 12.64 2.00 15.06
C THR A 221 12.57 1.20 13.75
N GLN A 222 13.08 1.71 12.61
CA GLN A 222 12.99 0.99 11.34
C GLN A 222 14.32 0.27 10.99
N GLY A 223 14.43 -0.99 11.45
CA GLY A 223 15.49 -1.91 11.02
C GLY A 223 16.92 -1.42 11.35
N PRO A 224 17.95 -1.96 10.66
CA PRO A 224 19.36 -1.61 10.91
C PRO A 224 19.76 -0.16 10.54
N GLY A 225 18.83 0.67 10.04
CA GLY A 225 19.06 2.11 9.83
C GLY A 225 18.91 2.96 11.10
N GLY A 226 18.34 2.39 12.17
CA GLY A 226 18.10 3.09 13.43
C GLY A 226 16.78 3.86 13.45
N ASP A 227 16.78 4.99 14.16
CA ASP A 227 15.65 5.90 14.23
C ASP A 227 15.55 6.79 12.99
N TRP A 228 14.32 7.09 12.57
CA TRP A 228 14.08 8.02 11.48
C TRP A 228 14.45 9.46 11.90
N ALA A 229 14.88 10.27 10.94
CA ALA A 229 15.68 11.50 11.15
C ALA A 229 15.24 12.49 12.25
N HIS A 230 13.96 12.57 12.62
CA HIS A 230 13.46 13.50 13.65
C HIS A 230 12.97 12.81 14.94
N LYS A 231 13.04 11.48 15.07
CA LYS A 231 12.46 10.77 16.24
C LYS A 231 13.02 11.27 17.56
N ALA A 232 14.34 11.43 17.66
CA ALA A 232 15.01 11.96 18.84
C ALA A 232 14.58 13.40 19.18
N GLU A 233 14.26 14.23 18.17
CA GLU A 233 13.73 15.58 18.38
C GLU A 233 12.33 15.53 19.02
N PHE A 234 11.47 14.61 18.57
CA PHE A 234 10.14 14.41 19.14
C PHE A 234 10.15 13.74 20.52
N GLU A 235 11.05 12.78 20.76
CA GLU A 235 11.27 12.22 22.10
C GLU A 235 11.75 13.28 23.09
N ALA A 236 12.62 14.20 22.66
CA ALA A 236 13.11 15.30 23.48
C ALA A 236 12.05 16.36 23.85
N MET A 237 10.89 16.38 23.16
CA MET A 237 9.76 17.25 23.56
C MET A 237 9.09 16.76 24.86
N GLY A 238 9.26 15.49 25.21
CA GLY A 238 8.82 14.90 26.47
C GLY A 238 7.29 14.73 26.62
N PRO A 239 6.83 14.27 27.80
CA PRO A 239 5.40 14.01 28.02
C PRO A 239 4.56 15.29 28.07
N TRP A 240 3.61 15.39 27.15
CA TRP A 240 2.76 16.57 26.89
C TRP A 240 1.85 17.04 28.04
N ARG A 241 1.87 16.40 29.21
CA ARG A 241 1.08 16.82 30.37
C ARG A 241 1.62 18.11 31.01
N ASP A 242 2.91 18.38 30.83
CA ASP A 242 3.62 19.46 31.56
C ASP A 242 4.17 20.57 30.63
N ALA A 243 3.98 20.47 29.31
CA ALA A 243 4.48 21.43 28.33
C ALA A 243 3.52 22.62 28.13
N ALA A 244 4.05 23.85 28.20
CA ALA A 244 3.28 25.07 27.93
C ALA A 244 2.78 25.11 26.46
N PRO A 245 1.57 25.65 26.18
CA PRO A 245 0.88 25.50 24.89
C PRO A 245 1.41 26.45 23.79
N HIS A 246 2.72 26.67 23.73
CA HIS A 246 3.37 27.62 22.82
C HIS A 246 4.54 26.92 22.11
N LEU A 247 4.27 26.18 21.04
CA LEU A 247 5.35 25.68 20.18
C LEU A 247 6.05 26.90 19.53
N PRO A 248 7.37 27.08 19.74
CA PRO A 248 8.11 28.19 19.14
C PRO A 248 8.07 28.09 17.60
N ARG A 249 8.02 29.24 16.94
CA ARG A 249 8.05 29.31 15.47
C ARG A 249 9.49 29.14 14.98
N HIS A 250 9.90 27.89 14.81
CA HIS A 250 11.16 27.43 14.20
C HIS A 250 12.48 27.86 14.86
N ILE A 251 13.46 26.97 14.74
CA ILE A 251 14.87 27.29 14.65
C ILE A 251 15.33 26.59 13.36
N GLY A 252 15.48 27.34 12.26
CA GLY A 252 15.66 26.81 10.91
C GLY A 252 14.89 27.62 9.88
#